data_AF-A0A2T0B371-F1
#
_entry.id   AF-A0A2T0B371-F1
#
_cell.length_a   1.000
_cell.length_b   1.000
_cell.length_c   1.000
_cell.angle_alpha   90.00
_cell.angle_beta   90.00
_cell.angle_gamma   90.00
#
_symmetry.space_group_name_H-M   'P 1'
#
loop_
_entity.id
_entity.type
_entity.pdbx_description
1 polymer ?
#
loop_
_entity_poly.entity_id
_entity_poly.type
_entity_poly.pdbx_seq_one_letter_code
_entity_poly.pdbx_strand_id
1 'polypeptide(L)'
;MKNKQSLVNMMFVAITLLTIVGKSLPVNSAGRLILTVISVLIVIPYTVIFVKDKMYSSKLNLFTAILSIFQIMNILYYTYVLKK
;
A
#
# COMPACT_ATOMS: atom_id res chain seq x y z
N MET A 1 -17.78 -11.28 -8.13
CA MET A 1 -16.48 -10.63 -8.44
C MET A 1 -16.52 -9.09 -8.36
N LYS A 2 -17.52 -8.39 -8.94
CA LYS A 2 -17.56 -6.92 -8.97
C LYS A 2 -17.34 -6.22 -7.61
N ASN A 3 -18.03 -6.66 -6.54
CA ASN A 3 -17.91 -6.02 -5.22
C ASN A 3 -16.49 -6.16 -4.62
N LYS A 4 -15.84 -7.32 -4.82
CA LYS A 4 -14.49 -7.55 -4.31
C LYS A 4 -13.42 -6.80 -5.11
N GLN A 5 -13.60 -6.69 -6.43
CA GLN A 5 -12.73 -5.89 -7.29
C GLN A 5 -12.81 -4.40 -6.91
N SER A 6 -14.02 -3.89 -6.66
CA SER A 6 -14.23 -2.51 -6.19
C SER A 6 -13.50 -2.26 -4.87
N LEU A 7 -13.61 -3.20 -3.91
CA LEU A 7 -12.92 -3.13 -2.63
C LEU A 7 -11.39 -3.10 -2.80
N VAL A 8 -10.83 -4.01 -3.59
CA VAL A 8 -9.38 -4.07 -3.87
C VAL A 8 -8.87 -2.79 -4.54
N ASN A 9 -9.63 -2.24 -5.49
CA ASN A 9 -9.29 -0.97 -6.12
C ASN A 9 -9.32 0.19 -5.12
N MET A 10 -10.33 0.24 -4.24
CA MET A 10 -10.43 1.26 -3.20
C MET A 10 -9.26 1.18 -2.21
N MET A 11 -8.88 -0.03 -1.80
CA MET A 11 -7.72 -0.26 -0.93
C MET A 11 -6.42 0.18 -1.60
N PHE A 12 -6.25 -0.13 -2.90
CA PHE A 12 -5.10 0.33 -3.68
C PHE A 12 -5.00 1.86 -3.74
N VAL A 13 -6.12 2.55 -4.00
CA VAL A 13 -6.19 4.02 -4.01
C VAL A 13 -5.86 4.58 -2.63
N ALA A 14 -6.39 3.99 -1.56
CA ALA A 14 -6.08 4.40 -0.18
C ALA A 14 -4.59 4.24 0.15
N ILE A 15 -3.98 3.09 -0.17
CA ILE A 15 -2.54 2.87 0.00
C ILE A 15 -1.74 3.93 -0.76
N THR A 16 -2.10 4.19 -2.03
CA THR A 16 -1.42 5.18 -2.86
C THR A 16 -1.50 6.59 -2.27
N LEU A 17 -2.69 7.03 -1.83
CA LEU A 17 -2.87 8.35 -1.22
C LEU A 17 -2.09 8.49 0.08
N LEU A 18 -2.17 7.50 0.98
CA LEU A 18 -1.40 7.50 2.22
C LEU A 18 0.11 7.52 1.95
N THR A 19 0.56 6.83 0.90
CA THR A 19 1.97 6.83 0.49
C THR A 19 2.42 8.21 0.04
N ILE A 20 1.64 8.89 -0.79
CA ILE A 20 1.96 10.24 -1.30
C ILE A 20 1.99 11.24 -0.14
N VAL A 21 0.96 11.23 0.71
CA VAL A 21 0.88 12.12 1.88
C VAL A 21 2.03 11.81 2.85
N GLY A 22 2.28 10.54 3.16
CA GLY A 22 3.39 10.13 4.02
C GLY A 22 4.75 10.57 3.49
N LYS A 23 4.97 10.55 2.17
CA LYS A 23 6.19 11.05 1.55
C LYS A 23 6.36 12.57 1.63
N SER A 24 5.26 13.32 1.59
CA SER A 24 5.30 14.78 1.69
C SER A 24 5.73 15.28 3.08
N LEU A 25 5.63 14.41 4.10
CA LEU A 25 6.02 14.76 5.46
C LEU A 25 7.52 14.52 5.72
N PRO A 26 8.15 15.32 6.61
CA PRO A 26 9.54 15.13 7.01
C PRO A 26 9.81 13.71 7.50
N VAL A 27 10.99 13.18 7.19
CA VAL A 27 11.40 11.80 7.49
C VAL A 27 11.29 11.48 9.00
N ASN A 28 11.55 12.45 9.86
CA ASN A 28 11.50 12.31 11.32
C ASN A 28 10.14 12.66 11.96
N SER A 29 9.12 12.99 11.17
CA SER A 29 7.82 13.38 11.72
C SER A 29 7.03 12.18 12.26
N ALA A 30 6.36 12.38 13.40
CA ALA A 30 5.45 11.37 13.96
C ALA A 30 4.30 11.04 12.99
N GLY A 31 3.81 12.04 12.24
CA GLY A 31 2.76 11.86 11.23
C GLY A 31 3.15 10.87 10.13
N ARG A 32 4.39 10.94 9.62
CA ARG A 32 4.90 9.98 8.64
C ARG A 32 4.93 8.56 9.19
N LEU A 33 5.34 8.40 10.44
CA LEU A 33 5.42 7.09 11.09
C LEU A 33 4.02 6.48 11.25
N ILE A 34 3.04 7.27 11.70
CA ILE A 34 1.63 6.85 11.82
C ILE A 34 1.07 6.45 10.45
N LEU A 35 1.26 7.27 9.41
CA LEU A 35 0.79 6.95 8.05
C LEU A 35 1.45 5.70 7.48
N THR A 36 2.72 5.46 7.82
CA THR A 36 3.44 4.24 7.44
C THR A 36 2.78 3.02 8.07
N VAL A 37 2.49 3.06 9.38
CA VAL A 37 1.84 1.96 10.09
C VAL A 37 0.45 1.66 9.51
N ILE A 38 -0.36 2.70 9.27
CA ILE A 38 -1.69 2.55 8.66
C ILE A 38 -1.58 1.92 7.27
N SER A 39 -0.63 2.36 6.44
CA SER A 39 -0.43 1.82 5.08
C SER A 39 -0.09 0.32 5.11
N VAL A 40 0.77 -0.10 6.05
CA VAL A 40 1.10 -1.51 6.26
C VAL A 40 -0.13 -2.32 6.70
N LEU A 41 -0.93 -1.79 7.62
CA LEU A 41 -2.16 -2.46 8.09
C LEU A 41 -3.20 -2.65 6.97
N ILE A 42 -3.26 -1.76 5.97
CA ILE A 42 -4.17 -1.89 4.83
C ILE A 42 -3.65 -2.90 3.79
N VAL A 43 -2.32 -3.00 3.61
CA VAL A 43 -1.73 -3.94 2.65
C VAL A 43 -1.96 -5.41 3.01
N ILE A 44 -2.02 -5.75 4.30
CA ILE A 44 -2.26 -7.12 4.77
C ILE A 44 -3.61 -7.67 4.23
N PRO A 45 -4.78 -7.06 4.54
CA PRO A 45 -6.06 -7.54 4.02
C PRO A 45 -6.15 -7.44 2.49
N TYR A 46 -5.53 -6.44 1.87
CA TYR A 46 -5.45 -6.34 0.40
C TYR A 46 -4.78 -7.58 -0.20
N THR A 47 -3.62 -7.97 0.33
CA THR A 47 -2.85 -9.11 -0.17
C THR A 47 -3.58 -10.43 0.07
N VAL A 48 -4.22 -10.58 1.24
CA VAL A 48 -5.03 -11.77 1.56
C VAL A 48 -6.17 -11.95 0.57
N ILE A 49 -6.94 -10.89 0.28
CA ILE A 49 -8.05 -10.95 -0.68
C ILE A 49 -7.51 -11.27 -2.08
N PHE A 50 -6.44 -10.59 -2.50
CA PHE A 50 -5.84 -10.76 -3.81
C PHE A 50 -5.39 -12.21 -4.07
N VAL A 51 -4.70 -12.84 -3.10
CA VAL A 51 -4.22 -14.21 -3.20
C VAL A 51 -5.37 -15.22 -3.10
N LYS A 52 -6.23 -15.07 -2.09
CA LYS A 52 -7.34 -16.01 -1.82
C LYS A 52 -8.31 -16.10 -2.99
N ASP A 53 -8.63 -14.98 -3.61
CA ASP A 53 -9.57 -14.92 -4.73
C ASP A 53 -8.89 -15.07 -6.11
N LYS A 54 -7.59 -15.43 -6.13
CA LYS A 54 -6.81 -15.66 -7.37
C LYS A 54 -6.89 -14.51 -8.37
N MET A 55 -6.90 -13.27 -7.86
CA MET A 55 -7.05 -12.07 -8.67
C MET A 55 -5.81 -11.78 -9.54
N TYR A 56 -4.69 -12.47 -9.30
CA TYR A 56 -3.46 -12.42 -10.11
C TYR A 56 -3.64 -12.92 -11.55
N SER A 57 -4.74 -13.61 -11.87
CA SER A 57 -5.08 -13.99 -13.25
C SER A 57 -5.29 -12.79 -14.17
N SER A 58 -5.69 -11.64 -13.62
CA SER A 58 -5.77 -10.37 -14.35
C SER A 58 -4.43 -9.65 -14.32
N LYS A 59 -3.85 -9.37 -15.50
CA LYS A 59 -2.59 -8.62 -15.63
C LYS A 59 -2.64 -7.26 -14.92
N LEU A 60 -3.79 -6.57 -14.98
CA LEU A 60 -3.98 -5.28 -14.33
C LEU A 60 -3.93 -5.40 -12.81
N ASN A 61 -4.62 -6.39 -12.24
CA ASN A 61 -4.63 -6.60 -10.80
C ASN A 61 -3.26 -7.05 -10.29
N LEU A 62 -2.55 -7.87 -11.07
CA LEU A 62 -1.19 -8.28 -10.73
C LEU A 62 -0.25 -7.07 -10.72
N PHE A 63 -0.37 -6.20 -11.71
CA PHE A 63 0.41 -4.96 -11.76
C PHE A 63 0.13 -4.06 -10.55
N THR A 64 -1.14 -3.83 -10.19
CA THR A 64 -1.48 -3.00 -9.02
C THR A 64 -1.01 -3.62 -7.71
N ALA A 65 -1.05 -4.95 -7.58
CA ALA A 65 -0.54 -5.64 -6.40
C ALA A 65 0.97 -5.46 -6.24
N ILE A 66 1.74 -5.64 -7.32
CA ILE A 66 3.19 -5.41 -7.33
C ILE A 66 3.50 -3.94 -6.98
N LEU A 67 2.77 -2.99 -7.57
CA LEU A 67 2.94 -1.57 -7.29
C LEU A 67 2.69 -1.24 -5.81
N SER A 68 1.65 -1.82 -5.22
CA SER A 68 1.31 -1.64 -3.80
C SER A 68 2.46 -2.09 -2.88
N ILE A 69 3.06 -3.24 -3.20
CA ILE A 69 4.21 -3.76 -2.45
C ILE A 69 5.40 -2.80 -2.54
N PHE A 70 5.73 -2.33 -3.75
CA PHE A 70 6.82 -1.36 -3.94
C PHE A 70 6.56 -0.04 -3.23
N GLN A 71 5.32 0.46 -3.22
CA GLN A 71 4.94 1.66 -2.48
C GLN A 71 5.21 1.52 -0.98
N ILE A 72 4.79 0.41 -0.36
CA ILE A 72 5.05 0.14 1.06
C ILE A 72 6.54 0.00 1.34
N MET A 73 7.27 -0.77 0.53
CA MET A 73 8.73 -0.91 0.67
C MET A 73 9.43 0.44 0.59
N ASN A 74 8.99 1.30 -0.32
CA ASN A 74 9.51 2.64 -0.47
C ASN A 74 9.29 3.47 0.81
N ILE A 75 8.06 3.52 1.34
CA ILE A 75 7.80 4.24 2.59
C ILE A 75 8.66 3.70 3.72
N LEU A 76 8.73 2.38 3.90
CA LEU A 76 9.52 1.76 4.96
C LEU A 76 11.01 2.14 4.84
N TYR A 77 11.55 2.08 3.62
CA TYR A 77 12.92 2.48 3.35
C TYR A 77 13.17 3.95 3.72
N TYR A 78 12.31 4.87 3.26
CA TYR A 78 12.51 6.28 3.56
C TYR A 78 12.26 6.62 5.04
N THR A 79 11.33 5.93 5.71
CA THR A 79 10.97 6.22 7.11
C THR A 79 12.00 5.64 8.10
N TYR A 80 12.60 4.48 7.80
CA TYR A 80 13.49 3.78 8.74
C TYR A 80 14.95 3.70 8.31
N VAL A 81 15.24 3.58 7.01
CA VAL A 81 16.62 3.38 6.51
C VAL A 81 17.31 4.70 6.19
N LEU A 82 16.58 5.62 5.56
CA LEU A 82 17.07 6.98 5.23
C LEU A 82 17.00 7.96 6.41
N LYS A 83 16.60 7.50 7.60
CA LYS A 83 16.53 8.31 8.82
C LYS A 83 17.91 8.72 9.39
N LYS A 84 18.97 8.58 8.58
CA LYS A 84 20.34 9.00 8.93
C LYS A 84 20.50 10.51 8.77
#